data_AF-A0A661ZM51-F1
#
_entry.id   AF-A0A661ZM51-F1
#
_cell.length_a   1.000
_cell.length_b   1.000
_cell.length_c   1.000
_cell.angle_alpha   90.00
_cell.angle_beta   90.00
_cell.angle_gamma   90.00
#
_symmetry.space_group_name_H-M   'P 1'
#
loop_
_entity.id
_entity.type
_entity.pdbx_description
1 polymer ?
#
loop_
_entity_poly.entity_id
_entity_poly.type
_entity_poly.pdbx_seq_one_letter_code
_entity_poly.pdbx_strand_id
1 'polypeptide(L)'
;MADKLTQAQINNILWQACDTFRGKIDSSIYKDYILVMLFVKYLSDTYKEHYDEFHVKYKGDEGRIKRALSRDRFVLDKKSSFDYLYGKRNASDVGEIINKALENIEEDNKGKLRGVFRNIDFNSEVNLGATKERNAMLRTLLEDFCKVDLRPSNIPEEDVIGNSYEYLISRFASDAGKKGGEFFTPSEVSELLSRLVKPEQNDRIYDPTCGSGSLLIRAFNKIAGKKAQIYGQERNGQTHSLCRMNMFLHGIDDAKIEWGDTLANPKHLENDKLMKFQVVVANPPFSLDKWAMGFAGDSNTDTKFKLEPGMDPYRRFEWGV
;
A
#
# COMPACT_ATOMS: atom_id res chain seq x y z
N MET A 1 29.84 -1.40 -17.00
CA MET A 1 28.46 -1.20 -16.51
C MET A 1 28.41 -1.87 -15.14
N ALA A 2 27.93 -1.19 -14.10
CA ALA A 2 27.66 -1.88 -12.84
C ALA A 2 26.53 -2.89 -13.10
N ASP A 3 26.67 -4.12 -12.62
CA ASP A 3 25.63 -5.12 -12.78
C ASP A 3 24.37 -4.66 -12.02
N LYS A 4 23.24 -4.61 -12.72
CA LYS A 4 21.94 -4.30 -12.11
C LYS A 4 21.64 -5.33 -11.02
N LEU A 5 21.03 -4.88 -9.93
CA LEU A 5 20.63 -5.79 -8.85
C LEU A 5 19.53 -6.74 -9.35
N THR A 6 19.57 -8.00 -8.94
CA THR A 6 18.47 -8.96 -9.20
C THR A 6 17.33 -8.75 -8.21
N GLN A 7 16.10 -9.18 -8.57
CA GLN A 7 14.94 -9.19 -7.67
C GLN A 7 15.27 -9.86 -6.32
N ALA A 8 15.97 -10.99 -6.36
CA ALA A 8 16.35 -11.73 -5.16
C ALA A 8 17.32 -10.93 -4.27
N GLN A 9 18.29 -10.23 -4.88
CA GLN A 9 19.21 -9.37 -4.14
C GLN A 9 18.47 -8.20 -3.48
N ILE A 10 17.57 -7.52 -4.20
CA ILE A 10 16.77 -6.42 -3.65
C ILE A 10 15.89 -6.92 -2.51
N ASN A 11 15.20 -8.04 -2.69
CA ASN A 11 14.37 -8.66 -1.65
C ASN A 11 15.19 -9.00 -0.40
N ASN A 12 16.40 -9.54 -0.57
CA ASN A 12 17.28 -9.87 0.55
C ASN A 12 17.81 -8.61 1.26
N ILE A 13 18.23 -7.60 0.51
CA ILE A 13 18.71 -6.32 1.08
C ILE A 13 17.59 -5.65 1.89
N LEU A 14 16.39 -5.57 1.31
CA LEU A 14 15.23 -4.99 1.99
C LEU A 14 14.85 -5.80 3.23
N TRP A 15 14.86 -7.13 3.14
CA TRP A 15 14.58 -7.98 4.29
C TRP A 15 15.61 -7.82 5.41
N GLN A 16 16.90 -7.75 5.07
CA GLN A 16 17.97 -7.49 6.03
C GLN A 16 17.82 -6.12 6.69
N ALA A 17 17.39 -5.10 5.95
CA ALA A 17 17.06 -3.78 6.51
C ALA A 17 15.90 -3.84 7.51
N CYS A 18 15.02 -4.84 7.43
CA CYS A 18 13.92 -5.06 8.36
C CYS A 18 14.33 -5.83 9.62
N ASP A 19 15.38 -6.66 9.54
CA ASP A 19 15.81 -7.55 10.64
C ASP A 19 16.13 -6.77 11.92
N THR A 20 16.61 -5.53 11.80
CA THR A 20 16.97 -4.69 12.95
C THR A 20 15.80 -4.39 13.90
N PHE A 21 14.56 -4.52 13.41
CA PHE A 21 13.33 -4.27 14.17
C PHE A 21 12.71 -5.56 14.71
N ARG A 22 13.12 -6.72 14.19
CA ARG A 22 12.57 -8.02 14.59
C ARG A 22 12.92 -8.29 16.05
N GLY A 23 11.90 -8.49 16.87
CA GLY A 23 12.03 -8.80 18.30
C GLY A 23 11.98 -7.60 19.25
N LYS A 24 11.93 -6.36 18.73
CA LYS A 24 11.68 -5.15 19.56
C LYS A 24 10.21 -4.74 19.54
N ILE A 25 9.53 -4.95 18.41
CA ILE A 25 8.11 -4.65 18.19
C ILE A 25 7.46 -5.88 17.55
N ASP A 26 6.15 -6.06 17.78
CA ASP A 26 5.36 -7.08 17.10
C ASP A 26 5.32 -6.88 15.57
N SER A 27 5.44 -7.97 14.82
CA SER A 27 5.48 -7.95 13.35
C SER A 27 4.25 -7.42 12.66
N SER A 28 3.08 -7.52 13.30
CA SER A 28 1.86 -6.92 12.76
C SER A 28 1.89 -5.39 12.81
N ILE A 29 2.66 -4.79 13.72
CA ILE A 29 2.77 -3.34 13.90
C ILE A 29 3.94 -2.78 13.09
N TYR A 30 5.15 -3.34 13.25
CA TYR A 30 6.33 -2.73 12.63
C TYR A 30 6.34 -2.86 11.09
N LYS A 31 5.62 -3.84 10.52
CA LYS A 31 5.50 -4.01 9.07
C LYS A 31 5.05 -2.72 8.38
N ASP A 32 4.12 -1.98 8.98
CA ASP A 32 3.52 -0.82 8.33
C ASP A 32 4.53 0.34 8.27
N TYR A 33 5.34 0.51 9.32
CA TYR A 33 6.42 1.50 9.36
C TYR A 33 7.51 1.21 8.32
N ILE A 34 7.89 -0.06 8.17
CA ILE A 34 8.85 -0.50 7.15
C ILE A 34 8.32 -0.21 5.75
N LEU A 35 7.08 -0.63 5.47
CA LEU A 35 6.49 -0.51 4.14
C LEU A 35 6.30 0.96 3.75
N VAL A 36 5.88 1.83 4.69
CA VAL A 36 5.83 3.28 4.46
C VAL A 36 7.22 3.84 4.19
N MET A 37 8.25 3.44 4.95
CA MET A 37 9.61 3.94 4.72
C MET A 37 10.18 3.48 3.36
N LEU A 38 9.92 2.23 2.97
CA LEU A 38 10.25 1.73 1.64
C LEU A 38 9.58 2.57 0.54
N PHE A 39 8.30 2.91 0.71
CA PHE A 39 7.57 3.77 -0.20
C PHE A 39 8.22 5.16 -0.33
N VAL A 40 8.54 5.81 0.80
CA VAL A 40 9.22 7.12 0.81
C VAL A 40 10.60 7.04 0.15
N LYS A 41 11.37 5.98 0.42
CA LYS A 41 12.68 5.75 -0.18
C LYS A 41 12.57 5.61 -1.69
N TYR A 42 11.62 4.83 -2.19
CA TYR A 42 11.36 4.69 -3.62
C TYR A 42 11.00 6.02 -4.29
N LEU A 43 10.06 6.79 -3.71
CA LEU A 43 9.70 8.11 -4.24
C LEU A 43 10.92 9.04 -4.32
N SER A 44 11.74 9.02 -3.27
CA SER A 44 12.92 9.87 -3.17
C SER A 44 13.98 9.53 -4.20
N ASP A 45 14.26 8.24 -4.38
CA ASP A 45 15.27 7.78 -5.34
C ASP A 45 14.81 8.00 -6.79
N THR A 46 13.53 7.74 -7.08
CA THR A 46 12.92 8.01 -8.39
C THR A 46 12.94 9.51 -8.71
N TYR A 47 12.54 10.37 -7.76
CA TYR A 47 12.59 11.82 -7.94
C TYR A 47 14.02 12.31 -8.21
N LYS A 48 15.01 11.74 -7.50
CA LYS A 48 16.41 12.10 -7.65
C LYS A 48 16.95 11.70 -9.03
N GLU A 49 16.59 10.52 -9.52
CA GLU A 49 16.96 10.09 -10.87
C GLU A 49 16.34 11.01 -11.94
N HIS A 50 15.04 11.31 -11.86
CA HIS A 50 14.39 12.22 -12.80
C HIS A 50 14.97 13.65 -12.72
N TYR A 51 15.34 14.11 -11.53
CA TYR A 51 16.06 15.37 -11.38
C TYR A 51 17.39 15.35 -12.13
N ASP A 52 18.19 14.30 -11.94
CA ASP A 52 19.50 14.14 -12.60
C ASP A 52 19.32 14.10 -14.15
N GLU A 53 18.32 13.38 -14.65
CA GLU A 53 17.97 13.33 -16.08
C GLU A 53 17.55 14.69 -16.65
N PHE A 54 16.66 15.40 -15.96
CA PHE A 54 16.21 16.73 -16.39
C PHE A 54 17.33 17.76 -16.28
N HIS A 55 18.22 17.63 -15.30
CA HIS A 55 19.38 18.50 -15.16
C HIS A 55 20.29 18.39 -16.39
N VAL A 56 20.57 17.17 -16.86
CA VAL A 56 21.31 16.94 -18.11
C VAL A 56 20.54 17.47 -19.32
N LYS A 57 19.25 17.12 -19.45
CA LYS A 57 18.41 17.49 -20.60
C LYS A 57 18.26 19.01 -20.78
N TYR A 58 18.13 19.74 -19.69
CA TYR A 58 17.94 21.19 -19.69
C TYR A 58 19.22 21.97 -19.38
N LYS A 59 20.39 21.31 -19.38
CA LYS A 59 21.71 21.94 -19.19
C LYS A 59 21.77 22.79 -17.90
N GLY A 60 21.16 22.30 -16.82
CA GLY A 60 21.12 22.97 -15.53
C GLY A 60 20.14 24.14 -15.39
N ASP A 61 19.21 24.33 -16.34
CA ASP A 61 18.13 25.32 -16.19
C ASP A 61 17.12 24.88 -15.11
N GLU A 62 17.34 25.34 -13.88
CA GLU A 62 16.51 25.08 -12.70
C GLU A 62 15.02 25.39 -12.90
N GLY A 63 14.68 26.40 -13.69
CA GLY A 63 13.29 26.77 -13.97
C GLY A 63 12.59 25.71 -14.82
N ARG A 64 13.29 25.14 -15.81
CA ARG A 64 12.78 24.05 -16.64
C ARG A 64 12.73 22.72 -15.90
N ILE A 65 13.74 22.44 -15.08
CA ILE A 65 13.82 21.22 -14.25
C ILE A 65 12.60 21.17 -13.32
N LYS A 66 12.36 22.23 -12.53
CA LYS A 66 11.21 22.30 -11.62
C LYS A 66 9.87 22.14 -12.34
N ARG A 67 9.72 22.72 -13.54
CA ARG A 67 8.50 22.59 -14.35
C ARG A 67 8.30 21.18 -14.90
N ALA A 68 9.38 20.47 -15.21
CA ALA A 68 9.31 19.08 -15.65
C ALA A 68 8.91 18.18 -14.47
N LEU A 69 9.54 18.34 -13.31
CA LEU A 69 9.23 17.61 -12.09
C LEU A 69 7.80 17.86 -11.58
N SER A 70 7.26 19.07 -11.74
CA SER A 70 5.88 19.37 -11.37
C SER A 70 4.83 18.69 -12.27
N ARG A 71 5.26 18.07 -13.39
CA ARG A 71 4.40 17.33 -14.34
C ARG A 71 4.71 15.84 -14.35
N ASP A 72 5.61 15.42 -13.49
CA ASP A 72 5.99 14.03 -13.33
C ASP A 72 4.84 13.23 -12.69
N ARG A 73 5.01 11.92 -12.61
CA ARG A 73 4.01 11.00 -12.05
C ARG A 73 3.62 11.36 -10.60
N PHE A 74 4.56 11.93 -9.85
CA PHE A 74 4.35 12.45 -8.50
C PHE A 74 5.27 13.64 -8.24
N VAL A 75 4.91 14.45 -7.25
CA VAL A 75 5.70 15.59 -6.78
C VAL A 75 6.29 15.26 -5.42
N LEU A 76 7.52 15.70 -5.16
CA LEU A 76 8.18 15.50 -3.88
C LEU A 76 8.89 16.78 -3.43
N ASP A 77 8.46 17.36 -2.32
CA ASP A 77 9.19 18.44 -1.68
C ASP A 77 10.56 17.98 -1.15
N LYS A 78 11.55 18.88 -1.15
CA LYS A 78 12.90 18.58 -0.66
C LYS A 78 12.91 18.18 0.82
N LYS A 79 12.02 18.71 1.65
CA LYS A 79 11.90 18.33 3.08
C LYS A 79 11.14 17.02 3.28
N SER A 80 10.57 16.46 2.22
CA SER A 80 9.89 15.17 2.25
C SER A 80 10.73 14.03 1.68
N SER A 81 11.92 14.33 1.15
CA SER A 81 12.80 13.31 0.60
C SER A 81 13.49 12.51 1.71
N PHE A 82 13.78 11.26 1.39
CA PHE A 82 14.54 10.36 2.25
C PHE A 82 15.91 10.94 2.61
N ASP A 83 16.59 11.60 1.66
CA ASP A 83 17.88 12.25 1.91
C ASP A 83 17.78 13.33 3.01
N TYR A 84 16.67 14.10 3.03
CA TYR A 84 16.42 15.07 4.10
C TYR A 84 16.13 14.37 5.45
N LEU A 85 15.27 13.35 5.44
CA LEU A 85 14.95 12.56 6.64
C LEU A 85 16.21 11.92 7.24
N TYR A 86 17.06 11.32 6.40
CA TYR A 86 18.34 10.75 6.79
C TYR A 86 19.29 11.81 7.38
N GLY A 87 19.33 13.01 6.81
CA GLY A 87 20.07 14.15 7.36
C GLY A 87 19.57 14.60 8.75
N LYS A 88 18.31 14.30 9.08
CA LYS A 88 17.66 14.60 10.37
C LYS A 88 17.58 13.41 11.32
N ARG A 89 18.16 12.26 10.99
CA ARG A 89 18.05 11.02 11.80
C ARG A 89 18.49 11.12 13.27
N ASN A 90 19.33 12.10 13.61
CA ASN A 90 19.80 12.34 14.97
C ASN A 90 19.02 13.44 15.71
N ALA A 91 17.98 14.00 15.10
CA ALA A 91 17.15 15.02 15.73
C ALA A 91 16.33 14.42 16.88
N SER A 92 16.09 15.23 17.92
CA SER A 92 15.28 14.81 19.08
C SER A 92 13.81 14.57 18.71
N ASP A 93 13.34 15.17 17.62
CA ASP A 93 11.98 15.15 17.08
C ASP A 93 11.88 14.39 15.74
N VAL A 94 12.78 13.43 15.48
CA VAL A 94 12.84 12.69 14.20
C VAL A 94 11.50 12.06 13.80
N GLY A 95 10.71 11.56 14.76
CA GLY A 95 9.38 11.01 14.49
C GLY A 95 8.41 12.06 13.92
N GLU A 96 8.38 13.26 14.49
CA GLU A 96 7.56 14.37 13.99
C GLU A 96 8.04 14.88 12.62
N ILE A 97 9.35 14.89 12.40
CA ILE A 97 9.93 15.26 11.10
C ILE A 97 9.46 14.29 10.01
N ILE A 98 9.45 12.98 10.30
CA ILE A 98 8.95 11.97 9.36
C ILE A 98 7.45 12.17 9.12
N ASN A 99 6.63 12.36 10.16
CA ASN A 99 5.19 12.58 9.99
C ASN A 99 4.89 13.81 9.10
N LYS A 100 5.58 14.94 9.33
CA LYS A 100 5.44 16.14 8.50
C LYS A 100 5.85 15.90 7.04
N ALA A 101 6.87 15.09 6.81
CA ALA A 101 7.26 14.69 5.45
C ALA A 101 6.16 13.87 4.77
N LEU A 102 5.55 12.93 5.48
CA LEU A 102 4.43 12.13 4.96
C LEU A 102 3.21 12.99 4.64
N GLU A 103 2.85 13.93 5.52
CA GLU A 103 1.76 14.89 5.27
C GLU A 103 2.01 15.69 3.99
N ASN A 104 3.21 16.24 3.82
CA ASN A 104 3.59 16.95 2.59
C ASN A 104 3.50 16.05 1.33
N ILE A 105 3.92 14.77 1.42
CA ILE A 105 3.79 13.83 0.30
C ILE A 105 2.31 13.62 -0.07
N GLU A 106 1.41 13.51 0.91
CA GLU A 106 -0.03 13.42 0.61
C GLU A 106 -0.55 14.69 -0.03
N GLU A 107 -0.17 15.85 0.51
CA GLU A 107 -0.69 17.16 0.09
C GLU A 107 -0.22 17.51 -1.33
N ASP A 108 1.02 17.18 -1.68
CA ASP A 108 1.58 17.37 -3.02
C ASP A 108 0.96 16.40 -4.04
N ASN A 109 0.44 15.25 -3.58
CA ASN A 109 -0.07 14.17 -4.42
C ASN A 109 -1.53 13.78 -4.11
N LYS A 110 -2.36 14.77 -3.73
CA LYS A 110 -3.75 14.55 -3.23
C LYS A 110 -4.61 13.64 -4.11
N GLY A 111 -4.46 13.72 -5.43
CA GLY A 111 -5.24 12.89 -6.35
C GLY A 111 -5.01 11.39 -6.17
N LYS A 112 -3.82 10.98 -5.71
CA LYS A 112 -3.39 9.58 -5.63
C LYS A 112 -3.15 9.11 -4.19
N LEU A 113 -2.61 9.98 -3.33
CA LEU A 113 -2.09 9.60 -2.01
C LEU A 113 -2.84 10.22 -0.82
N ARG A 114 -3.92 10.96 -1.04
CA ARG A 114 -4.68 11.57 0.06
C ARG A 114 -5.11 10.53 1.10
N GLY A 115 -4.72 10.73 2.34
CA GLY A 115 -5.09 9.88 3.47
C GLY A 115 -4.44 8.51 3.53
N VAL A 116 -3.39 8.25 2.73
CA VAL A 116 -2.68 6.96 2.70
C VAL A 116 -1.91 6.72 4.00
N PHE A 117 -1.33 7.73 4.62
CA PHE A 117 -0.45 7.60 5.80
C PHE A 117 -1.16 7.85 7.13
N ARG A 118 -2.47 8.14 7.14
CA ARG A 118 -3.25 8.50 8.36
C ARG A 118 -3.19 7.50 9.51
N ASN A 119 -2.95 6.24 9.20
CA ASN A 119 -2.93 5.16 10.18
C ASN A 119 -1.53 4.93 10.78
N ILE A 120 -0.54 5.75 10.42
CA ILE A 120 0.86 5.61 10.84
C ILE A 120 1.35 6.88 11.52
N ASP A 121 1.95 6.69 12.69
CA ASP A 121 2.53 7.75 13.48
C ASP A 121 3.93 7.33 13.95
N PHE A 122 4.95 7.96 13.36
CA PHE A 122 6.36 7.77 13.72
C PHE A 122 6.74 8.42 15.06
N ASN A 123 5.84 9.16 15.69
CA ASN A 123 6.00 9.68 17.05
C ASN A 123 5.20 8.89 18.10
N SER A 124 4.52 7.80 17.71
CA SER A 124 3.67 7.01 18.60
C SER A 124 4.45 6.34 19.72
N GLU A 125 4.19 6.73 20.96
CA GLU A 125 4.75 6.07 22.14
C GLU A 125 4.13 4.68 22.38
N VAL A 126 2.87 4.49 21.99
CA VAL A 126 2.15 3.21 22.11
C VAL A 126 2.78 2.14 21.22
N ASN A 127 3.11 2.49 19.98
CA ASN A 127 3.61 1.52 19.01
C ASN A 127 5.14 1.41 19.02
N LEU A 128 5.86 2.52 19.25
CA LEU A 128 7.33 2.58 19.12
C LEU A 128 8.08 2.77 20.44
N GLY A 129 7.36 2.89 21.56
CA GLY A 129 7.94 3.04 22.88
C GLY A 129 8.43 4.45 23.22
N ALA A 130 9.15 4.56 24.33
CA ALA A 130 9.61 5.83 24.87
C ALA A 130 10.53 6.58 23.88
N THR A 131 10.51 7.92 23.93
CA THR A 131 11.22 8.81 22.98
C THR A 131 12.66 8.40 22.68
N LYS A 132 13.45 8.02 23.69
CA LYS A 132 14.86 7.62 23.50
C LYS A 132 15.00 6.35 22.67
N GLU A 133 14.20 5.34 22.96
CA GLU A 133 14.21 4.04 22.27
C GLU A 133 13.63 4.18 20.86
N ARG A 134 12.51 4.89 20.73
CA ARG A 134 11.90 5.25 19.45
C ARG A 134 12.89 5.97 18.54
N ASN A 135 13.55 7.02 19.01
CA ASN A 135 14.48 7.78 18.18
C ASN A 135 15.70 6.93 17.77
N ALA A 136 16.21 6.08 18.66
CA ALA A 136 17.27 5.14 18.32
C ALA A 136 16.83 4.17 17.22
N MET A 137 15.60 3.67 17.32
CA MET A 137 14.98 2.77 16.34
C MET A 137 14.81 3.45 14.99
N LEU A 138 14.22 4.65 14.94
CA LEU A 138 14.01 5.41 13.71
C LEU A 138 15.32 5.83 13.03
N ARG A 139 16.33 6.18 13.83
CA ARG A 139 17.67 6.45 13.31
C ARG A 139 18.22 5.22 12.58
N THR A 140 18.14 4.05 13.21
CA THR A 140 18.61 2.81 12.61
C THR A 140 17.80 2.43 11.36
N LEU A 141 16.50 2.71 11.35
CA LEU A 141 15.65 2.51 10.17
C LEU A 141 16.17 3.31 8.97
N LEU A 142 16.42 4.59 9.20
CA LEU A 142 16.97 5.48 8.18
C LEU A 142 18.39 5.04 7.76
N GLU A 143 19.21 4.53 8.69
CA GLU A 143 20.54 3.98 8.38
C GLU A 143 20.49 2.73 7.52
N ASP A 144 19.53 1.83 7.76
CA ASP A 144 19.37 0.61 6.98
C ASP A 144 18.85 0.89 5.58
N PHE A 145 17.82 1.75 5.45
CA PHE A 145 17.31 2.14 4.13
C PHE A 145 18.29 3.02 3.33
N CYS A 146 19.19 3.76 3.97
CA CYS A 146 20.20 4.56 3.27
C CYS A 146 21.20 3.71 2.48
N LYS A 147 21.40 2.45 2.86
CA LYS A 147 22.30 1.51 2.17
C LYS A 147 21.68 0.98 0.87
N VAL A 148 20.38 1.18 0.69
CA VAL A 148 19.62 0.66 -0.45
C VAL A 148 19.50 1.76 -1.50
N ASP A 149 19.79 1.42 -2.74
CA ASP A 149 19.60 2.31 -3.89
C ASP A 149 18.45 1.76 -4.74
N LEU A 150 17.31 2.46 -4.72
CA LEU A 150 16.07 2.10 -5.41
C LEU A 150 15.83 2.98 -6.65
N ARG A 151 16.88 3.60 -7.19
CA ARG A 151 16.81 4.32 -8.46
C ARG A 151 16.37 3.38 -9.59
N PRO A 152 15.33 3.71 -10.38
CA PRO A 152 14.94 2.96 -11.58
C PRO A 152 16.11 2.44 -12.44
N SER A 153 17.19 3.21 -12.63
CA SER A 153 18.37 2.76 -13.40
C SER A 153 19.05 1.51 -12.84
N ASN A 154 19.04 1.33 -11.53
CA ASN A 154 19.71 0.23 -10.82
C ASN A 154 18.85 -1.03 -10.76
N ILE A 155 17.61 -0.93 -11.25
CA ILE A 155 16.59 -1.95 -11.15
C ILE A 155 16.41 -2.60 -12.54
N PRO A 156 16.26 -3.93 -12.61
CA PRO A 156 16.23 -4.66 -13.88
C PRO A 156 14.94 -4.43 -14.66
N GLU A 157 13.80 -4.29 -13.97
CA GLU A 157 12.46 -4.14 -14.56
C GLU A 157 11.61 -3.17 -13.73
N GLU A 158 10.60 -2.54 -14.35
CA GLU A 158 9.73 -1.53 -13.73
C GLU A 158 8.98 -2.07 -12.49
N ASP A 159 8.58 -3.35 -12.53
CA ASP A 159 7.74 -3.97 -11.50
C ASP A 159 8.53 -4.45 -10.25
N VAL A 160 9.86 -4.34 -10.24
CA VAL A 160 10.70 -4.98 -9.20
C VAL A 160 10.44 -4.44 -7.80
N ILE A 161 10.20 -3.14 -7.65
CA ILE A 161 9.90 -2.53 -6.35
C ILE A 161 8.52 -2.95 -5.87
N GLY A 162 7.53 -2.96 -6.76
CA GLY A 162 6.21 -3.51 -6.47
C GLY A 162 6.29 -4.98 -6.03
N ASN A 163 7.06 -5.79 -6.74
CA ASN A 163 7.29 -7.20 -6.40
C ASN A 163 8.03 -7.36 -5.06
N SER A 164 8.99 -6.49 -4.75
CA SER A 164 9.67 -6.46 -3.45
C SER A 164 8.74 -6.06 -2.32
N TYR A 165 7.82 -5.13 -2.59
CA TYR A 165 6.79 -4.72 -1.65
C TYR A 165 5.82 -5.88 -1.36
N GLU A 166 5.34 -6.58 -2.39
CA GLU A 166 4.54 -7.82 -2.22
C GLU A 166 5.30 -8.92 -1.47
N TYR A 167 6.60 -9.08 -1.76
CA TYR A 167 7.45 -10.02 -1.04
C TYR A 167 7.52 -9.71 0.46
N LEU A 168 7.73 -8.44 0.83
CA LEU A 168 7.75 -8.03 2.24
C LEU A 168 6.39 -8.24 2.91
N ILE A 169 5.29 -7.90 2.24
CA ILE A 169 3.93 -8.18 2.76
C ILE A 169 3.76 -9.67 3.02
N SER A 170 4.14 -10.52 2.06
CA SER A 170 4.05 -11.98 2.20
C SER A 170 4.91 -12.52 3.35
N ARG A 171 6.13 -11.96 3.54
CA ARG A 171 7.01 -12.33 4.65
C ARG A 171 6.45 -11.91 6.00
N PHE A 172 5.96 -10.68 6.13
CA PHE A 172 5.33 -10.22 7.37
C PHE A 172 4.06 -11.00 7.70
N ALA A 173 3.26 -11.37 6.70
CA ALA A 173 2.10 -12.22 6.91
C ALA A 173 2.48 -13.63 7.39
N SER A 174 3.62 -14.17 6.92
CA SER A 174 4.14 -15.47 7.36
C SER A 174 4.68 -15.40 8.79
N ASP A 175 5.39 -14.32 9.14
CA ASP A 175 6.01 -14.10 10.45
C ASP A 175 4.98 -13.77 11.56
N ALA A 176 3.88 -13.08 11.24
CA ALA A 176 2.86 -12.66 12.22
C ALA A 176 2.07 -13.81 12.85
N GLY A 177 2.18 -15.03 12.31
CA GLY A 177 1.43 -16.19 12.80
C GLY A 177 -0.06 -16.12 12.50
N LYS A 178 -0.69 -17.29 12.33
CA LYS A 178 -2.08 -17.47 11.88
C LYS A 178 -3.12 -17.10 12.95
N LYS A 179 -3.32 -15.81 13.26
CA LYS A 179 -4.33 -15.39 14.26
C LYS A 179 -5.32 -14.29 13.83
N GLY A 180 -5.21 -13.72 12.63
CA GLY A 180 -6.18 -12.74 12.11
C GLY A 180 -6.97 -13.32 10.93
N GLY A 181 -8.30 -13.17 10.93
CA GLY A 181 -9.19 -13.67 9.86
C GLY A 181 -8.96 -13.08 8.47
N GLU A 182 -8.06 -12.10 8.33
CA GLU A 182 -7.56 -11.57 7.06
C GLU A 182 -6.32 -12.38 6.63
N PHE A 183 -6.55 -13.43 5.84
CA PHE A 183 -5.47 -14.28 5.33
C PHE A 183 -4.82 -13.63 4.10
N PHE A 184 -3.49 -13.47 4.14
CA PHE A 184 -2.74 -13.14 2.93
C PHE A 184 -2.88 -14.28 1.91
N THR A 185 -3.31 -13.96 0.70
CA THR A 185 -3.47 -14.95 -0.39
C THR A 185 -2.08 -15.39 -0.86
N PRO A 186 -1.69 -16.68 -0.68
CA PRO A 186 -0.40 -17.15 -1.17
C PRO A 186 -0.20 -16.88 -2.65
N SER A 187 1.06 -16.71 -3.06
CA SER A 187 1.39 -16.25 -4.41
C SER A 187 0.88 -17.20 -5.50
N GLU A 188 0.95 -18.50 -5.24
CA GLU A 188 0.55 -19.60 -6.12
C GLU A 188 -0.97 -19.65 -6.29
N VAL A 189 -1.71 -19.40 -5.21
CA VAL A 189 -3.18 -19.32 -5.24
C VAL A 189 -3.60 -18.09 -6.04
N SER A 190 -2.96 -16.96 -5.80
CA SER A 190 -3.26 -15.72 -6.53
C SER A 190 -2.93 -15.84 -8.02
N GLU A 191 -1.82 -16.51 -8.36
CA GLU A 191 -1.45 -16.83 -9.74
C GLU A 191 -2.50 -17.73 -10.41
N LEU A 192 -2.96 -18.77 -9.73
CA LEU A 192 -4.02 -19.64 -10.24
C LEU A 192 -5.33 -18.86 -10.50
N LEU A 193 -5.81 -18.11 -9.50
CA LEU A 193 -7.05 -17.33 -9.60
C LEU A 193 -6.98 -16.30 -10.73
N SER A 194 -5.88 -15.54 -10.83
CA SER A 194 -5.69 -14.53 -11.89
C SER A 194 -5.70 -15.14 -13.30
N ARG A 195 -5.24 -16.38 -13.47
CA ARG A 195 -5.31 -17.11 -14.76
C ARG A 195 -6.70 -17.64 -15.07
N LEU A 196 -7.43 -18.10 -14.05
CA LEU A 196 -8.77 -18.67 -14.22
C LEU A 196 -9.79 -17.62 -14.65
N VAL A 197 -9.69 -16.40 -14.11
CA VAL A 197 -10.62 -15.31 -14.41
C VAL A 197 -10.39 -14.66 -15.78
N LYS A 198 -9.24 -14.93 -16.44
CA LYS A 198 -8.92 -14.50 -17.81
C LYS A 198 -9.30 -13.03 -18.12
N PRO A 199 -8.73 -12.06 -17.39
CA PRO A 199 -9.07 -10.65 -17.60
C PRO A 199 -8.60 -10.17 -18.97
N GLU A 200 -9.42 -9.32 -19.60
CA GLU A 200 -9.20 -8.77 -20.94
C GLU A 200 -8.98 -7.25 -20.89
N GLN A 201 -8.59 -6.69 -22.04
CA GLN A 201 -8.38 -5.26 -22.18
C GLN A 201 -9.69 -4.49 -22.02
N ASN A 202 -9.65 -3.39 -21.26
CA ASN A 202 -10.77 -2.50 -20.92
C ASN A 202 -11.79 -3.12 -19.93
N ASP A 203 -11.47 -4.26 -19.33
CA ASP A 203 -12.27 -4.80 -18.23
C ASP A 203 -12.29 -3.86 -17.03
N ARG A 204 -13.42 -3.88 -16.32
CA ARG A 204 -13.48 -3.45 -14.92
C ARG A 204 -13.24 -4.67 -14.05
N ILE A 205 -12.15 -4.65 -13.27
CA ILE A 205 -11.74 -5.73 -12.37
C ILE A 205 -12.01 -5.31 -10.93
N TYR A 206 -12.67 -6.15 -10.15
CA TYR A 206 -13.05 -5.84 -8.78
C TYR A 206 -12.66 -6.92 -7.78
N ASP A 207 -12.22 -6.48 -6.60
CA ASP A 207 -12.09 -7.32 -5.40
C ASP A 207 -12.80 -6.66 -4.21
N PRO A 208 -13.92 -7.21 -3.71
CA PRO A 208 -14.67 -6.65 -2.58
C PRO A 208 -13.96 -6.80 -1.23
N THR A 209 -12.86 -7.56 -1.18
CA THR A 209 -12.09 -7.87 0.03
C THR A 209 -10.60 -7.80 -0.31
N CYS A 210 -10.18 -6.68 -0.90
CA CYS A 210 -8.95 -6.64 -1.68
C CYS A 210 -7.67 -6.82 -0.85
N GLY A 211 -7.73 -6.70 0.48
CA GLY A 211 -6.56 -6.79 1.32
C GLY A 211 -5.50 -5.78 0.86
N SER A 212 -4.25 -6.23 0.74
CA SER A 212 -3.15 -5.43 0.21
C SER A 212 -3.17 -5.20 -1.32
N GLY A 213 -4.20 -5.68 -2.01
CA GLY A 213 -4.35 -5.56 -3.47
C GLY A 213 -3.51 -6.54 -4.29
N SER A 214 -2.78 -7.46 -3.65
CA SER A 214 -1.86 -8.38 -4.35
C SER A 214 -2.58 -9.26 -5.38
N LEU A 215 -3.79 -9.74 -5.07
CA LEU A 215 -4.60 -10.53 -6.01
C LEU A 215 -5.09 -9.69 -7.20
N LEU A 216 -5.52 -8.45 -6.94
CA LEU A 216 -5.93 -7.50 -7.98
C LEU A 216 -4.78 -7.18 -8.94
N ILE A 217 -3.60 -6.88 -8.40
CA ILE A 217 -2.39 -6.57 -9.18
C ILE A 217 -2.01 -7.78 -10.05
N ARG A 218 -2.09 -9.00 -9.50
CA ARG A 218 -1.83 -10.22 -10.28
C ARG A 218 -2.82 -10.42 -11.42
N ALA A 219 -4.10 -10.18 -11.19
CA ALA A 219 -5.10 -10.18 -12.26
C ALA A 219 -4.80 -9.11 -13.32
N PHE A 220 -4.50 -7.89 -12.90
CA PHE A 220 -4.12 -6.78 -13.79
C PHE A 220 -2.93 -7.12 -14.68
N ASN A 221 -1.90 -7.75 -14.10
CA ASN A 221 -0.68 -8.14 -14.81
C ASN A 221 -0.90 -9.27 -15.84
N LYS A 222 -2.07 -9.92 -15.89
CA LYS A 222 -2.43 -10.85 -16.98
C LYS A 222 -2.89 -10.15 -18.26
N ILE A 223 -3.24 -8.88 -18.18
CA ILE A 223 -3.76 -8.12 -19.31
C ILE A 223 -2.59 -7.54 -20.11
N ALA A 224 -2.53 -7.90 -21.39
CA ALA A 224 -1.55 -7.32 -22.30
C ALA A 224 -1.71 -5.79 -22.38
N GLY A 225 -0.61 -5.07 -22.17
CA GLY A 225 -0.60 -3.60 -22.22
C GLY A 225 -1.21 -2.91 -21.01
N LYS A 226 -1.57 -3.64 -19.93
CA LYS A 226 -2.00 -3.06 -18.63
C LYS A 226 -3.13 -2.02 -18.76
N LYS A 227 -4.11 -2.27 -19.64
CA LYS A 227 -5.26 -1.38 -19.90
C LYS A 227 -6.54 -1.99 -19.33
N ALA A 228 -6.82 -1.73 -18.06
CA ALA A 228 -8.06 -2.09 -17.38
C ALA A 228 -8.26 -1.15 -16.20
N GLN A 229 -9.49 -1.06 -15.70
CA GLN A 229 -9.81 -0.24 -14.53
C GLN A 229 -9.90 -1.15 -13.30
N ILE A 230 -9.08 -0.85 -12.29
CA ILE A 230 -9.07 -1.56 -11.01
C ILE A 230 -10.02 -0.92 -10.01
N TYR A 231 -10.79 -1.77 -9.33
CA TYR A 231 -11.67 -1.46 -8.23
C TYR A 231 -11.38 -2.39 -7.06
N GLY A 232 -11.43 -1.87 -5.84
CA GLY A 232 -11.25 -2.68 -4.65
C GLY A 232 -11.98 -2.08 -3.45
N GLN A 233 -12.33 -2.91 -2.49
CA GLN A 233 -12.84 -2.46 -1.21
C GLN A 233 -12.17 -3.22 -0.07
N GLU A 234 -11.79 -2.49 0.97
CA GLU A 234 -11.14 -3.05 2.16
C GLU A 234 -11.76 -2.42 3.41
N ARG A 235 -12.03 -3.24 4.42
CA ARG A 235 -12.63 -2.80 5.69
C ARG A 235 -11.57 -2.24 6.63
N ASN A 236 -10.39 -2.87 6.69
CA ASN A 236 -9.31 -2.47 7.56
C ASN A 236 -8.57 -1.24 6.99
N GLY A 237 -8.56 -0.14 7.73
CA GLY A 237 -7.94 1.12 7.28
C GLY A 237 -6.43 1.01 7.02
N GLN A 238 -5.69 0.23 7.83
CA GLN A 238 -4.25 0.02 7.62
C GLN A 238 -4.01 -0.79 6.33
N THR A 239 -4.75 -1.88 6.15
CA THR A 239 -4.67 -2.71 4.95
C THR A 239 -5.08 -1.95 3.68
N HIS A 240 -6.09 -1.06 3.78
CA HIS A 240 -6.50 -0.15 2.71
C HIS A 240 -5.37 0.80 2.28
N SER A 241 -4.68 1.42 3.24
CA SER A 241 -3.48 2.24 2.99
C SER A 241 -2.39 1.44 2.27
N LEU A 242 -2.11 0.22 2.73
CA LEU A 242 -1.13 -0.67 2.09
C LEU A 242 -1.51 -0.99 0.65
N CYS A 243 -2.79 -1.28 0.38
CA CYS A 243 -3.30 -1.53 -0.97
C CYS A 243 -3.04 -0.35 -1.90
N ARG A 244 -3.34 0.87 -1.45
CA ARG A 244 -3.13 2.08 -2.26
C ARG A 244 -1.66 2.35 -2.56
N MET A 245 -0.77 2.16 -1.58
CA MET A 245 0.67 2.23 -1.82
C MET A 245 1.12 1.15 -2.80
N ASN A 246 0.61 -0.07 -2.68
CA ASN A 246 0.95 -1.18 -3.57
C ASN A 246 0.51 -0.90 -5.02
N MET A 247 -0.73 -0.44 -5.22
CA MET A 247 -1.23 0.00 -6.53
C MET A 247 -0.34 1.08 -7.14
N PHE A 248 0.06 2.07 -6.34
CA PHE A 248 0.98 3.11 -6.79
C PHE A 248 2.36 2.53 -7.15
N LEU A 249 2.95 1.64 -6.36
CA LEU A 249 4.25 1.05 -6.73
C LEU A 249 4.20 0.23 -8.02
N HIS A 250 3.04 -0.34 -8.36
CA HIS A 250 2.81 -1.14 -9.58
C HIS A 250 2.30 -0.33 -10.79
N GLY A 251 2.32 1.00 -10.74
CA GLY A 251 1.90 1.81 -11.90
C GLY A 251 0.40 2.09 -12.01
N ILE A 252 -0.42 1.61 -11.06
CA ILE A 252 -1.89 1.60 -11.14
C ILE A 252 -2.47 2.83 -10.43
N ASP A 253 -2.17 4.02 -10.98
CA ASP A 253 -2.46 5.31 -10.35
C ASP A 253 -3.95 5.65 -10.24
N ASP A 254 -4.78 5.10 -11.10
CA ASP A 254 -6.22 5.38 -11.21
C ASP A 254 -7.09 4.31 -10.53
N ALA A 255 -6.49 3.39 -9.76
CA ALA A 255 -7.21 2.37 -9.01
C ALA A 255 -8.22 2.99 -8.03
N LYS A 256 -9.46 2.49 -8.04
CA LYS A 256 -10.54 2.94 -7.15
C LYS A 256 -10.63 2.01 -5.94
N ILE A 257 -9.83 2.30 -4.93
CA ILE A 257 -9.76 1.49 -3.70
C ILE A 257 -10.50 2.19 -2.57
N GLU A 258 -11.63 1.64 -2.18
CA GLU A 258 -12.55 2.22 -1.22
C GLU A 258 -12.37 1.64 0.17
N TRP A 259 -12.55 2.48 1.20
CA TRP A 259 -12.49 2.06 2.60
C TRP A 259 -13.90 1.88 3.17
N GLY A 260 -14.22 0.67 3.62
CA GLY A 260 -15.47 0.37 4.30
C GLY A 260 -15.87 -1.10 4.22
N ASP A 261 -16.87 -1.49 5.01
CA ASP A 261 -17.43 -2.84 4.98
C ASP A 261 -18.18 -3.10 3.66
N THR A 262 -17.74 -4.08 2.86
CA THR A 262 -18.34 -4.36 1.55
C THR A 262 -19.77 -4.89 1.62
N LEU A 263 -20.18 -5.45 2.76
CA LEU A 263 -21.53 -5.96 2.95
C LEU A 263 -22.43 -4.82 3.43
N ALA A 264 -22.13 -4.21 4.56
CA ALA A 264 -22.99 -3.18 5.15
C ALA A 264 -22.90 -1.81 4.46
N ASN A 265 -21.77 -1.51 3.80
CA ASN A 265 -21.49 -0.21 3.20
C ASN A 265 -20.74 -0.36 1.86
N PRO A 266 -21.35 -0.99 0.84
CA PRO A 266 -20.72 -1.14 -0.47
C PRO A 266 -20.47 0.24 -1.08
N LYS A 267 -19.23 0.50 -1.49
CA LYS A 267 -18.81 1.83 -1.98
C LYS A 267 -18.84 1.97 -3.49
N HIS A 268 -18.73 0.86 -4.22
CA HIS A 268 -18.77 0.85 -5.67
C HIS A 268 -20.20 0.73 -6.19
N LEU A 269 -20.85 1.90 -6.34
CA LEU A 269 -22.23 2.03 -6.79
C LEU A 269 -22.32 2.77 -8.13
N GLU A 270 -23.30 2.39 -8.95
CA GLU A 270 -23.66 3.05 -10.20
C GLU A 270 -25.18 3.27 -10.22
N ASN A 271 -25.63 4.52 -10.14
CA ASN A 271 -27.04 4.91 -10.01
C ASN A 271 -27.74 4.21 -8.82
N ASP A 272 -27.13 4.31 -7.62
CA ASP A 272 -27.59 3.69 -6.37
C ASP A 272 -27.75 2.16 -6.40
N LYS A 273 -27.13 1.50 -7.39
CA LYS A 273 -27.09 0.04 -7.51
C LYS A 273 -25.66 -0.45 -7.42
N LEU A 274 -25.48 -1.70 -6.99
CA LEU A 274 -24.16 -2.34 -7.01
C LEU A 274 -23.58 -2.28 -8.43
N MET A 275 -22.37 -1.75 -8.55
CA MET A 275 -21.67 -1.65 -9.81
C MET A 275 -21.39 -3.06 -10.35
N LYS A 276 -21.45 -3.21 -11.68
CA LYS A 276 -21.15 -4.48 -12.37
C LYS A 276 -19.74 -4.47 -12.92
N PHE A 277 -19.08 -5.62 -12.81
CA PHE A 277 -17.70 -5.82 -13.22
C PHE A 277 -17.61 -6.97 -14.21
N GLN A 278 -16.65 -6.89 -15.13
CA GLN A 278 -16.37 -7.96 -16.09
C GLN A 278 -15.65 -9.10 -15.37
N VAL A 279 -14.75 -8.74 -14.45
CA VAL A 279 -13.94 -9.69 -13.68
C VAL A 279 -14.07 -9.38 -12.19
N VAL A 280 -14.33 -10.42 -11.41
CA VAL A 280 -14.30 -10.34 -9.95
C VAL A 280 -13.34 -11.40 -9.44
N VAL A 281 -12.37 -10.98 -8.62
CA VAL A 281 -11.46 -11.85 -7.86
C VAL A 281 -11.67 -11.55 -6.39
N ALA A 282 -11.58 -12.55 -5.51
CA ALA A 282 -11.72 -12.33 -4.08
C ALA A 282 -11.05 -13.47 -3.30
N ASN A 283 -10.49 -13.12 -2.14
CA ASN A 283 -10.17 -14.07 -1.09
C ASN A 283 -10.76 -13.55 0.24
N PRO A 284 -12.08 -13.74 0.45
CA PRO A 284 -12.75 -13.16 1.59
C PRO A 284 -12.28 -13.79 2.91
N PRO A 285 -12.38 -13.07 4.03
CA PRO A 285 -12.05 -13.60 5.35
C PRO A 285 -12.91 -14.83 5.69
N PHE A 286 -12.29 -15.86 6.26
CA PHE A 286 -12.96 -17.11 6.62
C PHE A 286 -13.52 -17.06 8.05
N SER A 287 -14.73 -17.61 8.25
CA SER A 287 -15.39 -17.77 9.56
C SER A 287 -15.54 -16.50 10.40
N LEU A 288 -16.03 -15.41 9.80
CA LEU A 288 -16.38 -14.20 10.56
C LEU A 288 -17.72 -14.35 11.30
N ASP A 289 -17.68 -14.69 12.59
CA ASP A 289 -18.86 -14.92 13.44
C ASP A 289 -19.77 -13.69 13.69
N LYS A 290 -19.39 -12.50 13.20
CA LYS A 290 -20.14 -11.23 13.39
C LYS A 290 -20.16 -10.33 12.15
N TRP A 291 -20.14 -10.93 10.96
CA TRP A 291 -20.11 -10.21 9.68
C TRP A 291 -21.32 -9.26 9.48
N ALA A 292 -22.47 -9.59 10.08
CA ALA A 292 -23.70 -8.84 9.88
C ALA A 292 -23.84 -7.57 10.75
N MET A 293 -22.90 -7.31 11.67
CA MET A 293 -23.02 -6.20 12.63
C MET A 293 -23.19 -4.82 11.98
N GLY A 294 -22.65 -4.61 10.77
CA GLY A 294 -22.83 -3.34 10.06
C GLY A 294 -24.27 -3.06 9.62
N PHE A 295 -25.16 -4.05 9.63
CA PHE A 295 -26.59 -3.89 9.32
C PHE A 295 -27.45 -3.60 10.56
N ALA A 296 -26.87 -3.67 11.77
CA ALA A 296 -27.62 -3.60 13.03
C ALA A 296 -28.33 -2.26 13.29
N GLY A 297 -27.88 -1.17 12.64
CA GLY A 297 -28.37 0.19 12.90
C GLY A 297 -27.96 0.72 14.29
N ASP A 298 -28.00 2.05 14.46
CA ASP A 298 -27.46 2.71 15.66
C ASP A 298 -28.26 2.43 16.96
N SER A 299 -29.50 1.94 16.83
CA SER A 299 -30.40 1.68 17.96
C SER A 299 -30.30 0.25 18.51
N ASN A 300 -29.53 -0.64 17.88
CA ASN A 300 -29.44 -2.03 18.33
C ASN A 300 -28.46 -2.17 19.50
N THR A 301 -28.98 -2.49 20.68
CA THR A 301 -28.21 -2.75 21.90
C THR A 301 -27.95 -4.23 22.14
N ASP A 302 -28.45 -5.11 21.26
CA ASP A 302 -28.37 -6.55 21.43
C ASP A 302 -27.00 -7.10 20.99
N THR A 303 -26.42 -7.97 21.81
CA THR A 303 -25.10 -8.57 21.54
C THR A 303 -25.15 -9.69 20.50
N LYS A 304 -26.36 -10.11 20.10
CA LYS A 304 -26.64 -11.15 19.10
C LYS A 304 -27.52 -10.59 17.98
N PHE A 305 -26.94 -9.76 17.12
CA PHE A 305 -27.62 -9.32 15.91
C PHE A 305 -27.80 -10.48 14.91
N LYS A 306 -29.00 -10.62 14.37
CA LYS A 306 -29.31 -11.55 13.27
C LYS A 306 -29.81 -10.75 12.08
N LEU A 307 -29.20 -10.96 10.92
CA LEU A 307 -29.62 -10.32 9.69
C LEU A 307 -30.92 -10.96 9.18
N GLU A 308 -31.90 -10.13 8.83
CA GLU A 308 -33.07 -10.55 8.06
C GLU A 308 -32.89 -10.13 6.60
N PRO A 309 -33.30 -10.94 5.59
CA PRO A 309 -33.03 -10.65 4.18
C PRO A 309 -33.46 -9.26 3.69
N GLY A 310 -34.56 -8.73 4.22
CA GLY A 310 -35.08 -7.40 3.87
C GLY A 310 -34.23 -6.23 4.38
N MET A 311 -33.25 -6.48 5.26
CA MET A 311 -32.35 -5.45 5.79
C MET A 311 -31.23 -5.08 4.82
N ASP A 312 -30.94 -5.94 3.83
CA ASP A 312 -30.01 -5.61 2.76
C ASP A 312 -30.75 -4.87 1.63
N PRO A 313 -30.51 -3.57 1.41
CA PRO A 313 -31.19 -2.81 0.35
C PRO A 313 -30.90 -3.36 -1.05
N TYR A 314 -29.85 -4.17 -1.19
CA TYR A 314 -29.45 -4.81 -2.44
C TYR A 314 -29.96 -6.25 -2.60
N ARG A 315 -30.73 -6.78 -1.63
CA ARG A 315 -31.40 -8.09 -1.72
C ARG A 315 -30.45 -9.27 -1.99
N ARG A 316 -29.19 -9.19 -1.55
CA ARG A 316 -28.19 -10.26 -1.76
C ARG A 316 -28.45 -11.52 -0.93
N PHE A 317 -29.18 -11.37 0.18
CA PHE A 317 -29.45 -12.45 1.14
C PHE A 317 -30.89 -13.01 1.05
N GLU A 318 -31.61 -12.75 -0.05
CA GLU A 318 -32.99 -13.27 -0.24
C GLU A 318 -33.09 -14.80 -0.20
N TRP A 319 -32.00 -15.50 -0.51
CA TRP A 319 -31.93 -16.96 -0.57
C TRP A 319 -31.49 -17.60 0.75
N GLY A 320 -31.10 -16.78 1.73
CA GLY A 320 -30.62 -17.22 3.04
C GLY A 320 -29.49 -16.35 3.59
N VAL A 321 -29.36 -16.41 4.93
CA VAL A 321 -28.28 -15.85 5.76
C VAL A 321 -27.57 -17.00 6.44
#